data_AF-A0A351UQA5-F1
#
_entry.id   AF-A0A351UQA5-F1
#
_cell.length_a   1.000
_cell.length_b   1.000
_cell.length_c   1.000
_cell.angle_alpha   90.00
_cell.angle_beta   90.00
_cell.angle_gamma   90.00
#
_symmetry.space_group_name_H-M   'P 1'
#
loop_
_entity.id
_entity.type
_entity.pdbx_description
1 polymer ?
#
loop_
_entity_poly.entity_id
_entity_poly.type
_entity_poly.pdbx_seq_one_letter_code
_entity_poly.pdbx_strand_id
1 'polypeptide(L)'
;MKHEDLIKGSAKLGFQLPEAKKAGDANRTLAEAILSRDPRFWAAFPAMVANAAEEGEFNPEAVVAYLQGHERDSFRALMLTSAALYRHLNLRFRWAKEAVAGFGRGTLTGYLDRFQKGGEIRIGEESLSTEEISDCFLASFRKSEQRLKKAETVREQLGLEYALARIFPPAQKQLFMKKLRGEAMTKTEREYFSRVVRKKAQALANEDLHRMAIKALE
;
A
#
# COMPACT_ATOMS: atom_id res chain seq x y z
N MET A 1 -20.56 42.64 4.37
CA MET A 1 -19.33 42.57 3.54
C MET A 1 -19.04 41.08 3.32
N LYS A 2 -19.02 40.59 2.08
CA LYS A 2 -18.94 39.14 1.83
C LYS A 2 -17.50 38.67 2.06
N HIS A 3 -17.34 37.47 2.61
CA HIS A 3 -16.04 36.87 2.92
C HIS A 3 -15.09 36.83 1.70
N GLU A 4 -15.65 36.68 0.50
CA GLU A 4 -14.91 36.72 -0.78
C GLU A 4 -14.29 38.09 -1.10
N ASP A 5 -14.92 39.18 -0.67
CA ASP A 5 -14.43 40.54 -0.92
C ASP A 5 -13.22 40.84 -0.03
N LEU A 6 -13.21 40.32 1.19
CA LEU A 6 -12.08 40.39 2.14
C LEU A 6 -10.86 39.61 1.63
N ILE A 7 -11.08 38.41 1.07
CA ILE A 7 -10.01 37.59 0.49
C ILE A 7 -9.37 38.33 -0.69
N LYS A 8 -10.17 38.87 -1.63
CA LYS A 8 -9.66 39.63 -2.78
C LYS A 8 -8.94 40.92 -2.37
N GLY A 9 -9.41 41.58 -1.31
CA GLY A 9 -8.75 42.77 -0.75
C GLY A 9 -7.41 42.45 -0.10
N SER A 10 -7.33 41.35 0.65
CA SER A 10 -6.10 40.92 1.36
C SER A 10 -4.96 40.53 0.41
N ALA A 11 -5.28 39.90 -0.72
CA ALA A 11 -4.30 39.52 -1.74
C ALA A 11 -3.61 40.73 -2.39
N LYS A 12 -4.32 41.87 -2.53
CA LYS A 12 -3.73 43.13 -3.06
C LYS A 12 -2.77 43.80 -2.07
N LEU A 13 -2.84 43.43 -0.78
CA LEU A 13 -2.03 43.99 0.30
C LEU A 13 -0.86 43.08 0.69
N GLY A 14 -0.53 42.08 -0.14
CA GLY A 14 0.58 41.17 0.09
C GLY A 14 0.32 40.08 1.13
N PHE A 15 -0.91 39.95 1.64
CA PHE A 15 -1.31 38.83 2.49
C PHE A 15 -1.94 37.74 1.63
N GLN A 16 -1.13 36.73 1.29
CA GLN A 16 -1.64 35.49 0.71
C GLN A 16 -1.98 34.55 1.86
N LEU A 17 -3.27 34.32 2.10
CA LEU A 17 -3.69 33.11 2.79
C LEU A 17 -3.12 31.93 1.99
N PRO A 18 -2.57 30.87 2.62
CA PRO A 18 -2.23 29.66 1.90
C PRO A 18 -3.49 29.25 1.15
N GLU A 19 -3.48 29.36 -0.17
CA GLU A 19 -4.59 28.89 -0.97
C GLU A 19 -4.80 27.45 -0.54
N ALA A 20 -5.97 27.16 0.04
CA ALA A 20 -6.40 25.78 0.16
C ALA A 20 -6.35 25.23 -1.25
N LYS A 21 -5.30 24.44 -1.58
CA LYS A 21 -5.18 23.74 -2.85
C LYS A 21 -6.52 23.08 -3.05
N LYS A 22 -7.26 23.56 -4.05
CA LYS A 22 -8.65 23.16 -4.25
C LYS A 22 -8.65 21.64 -4.36
N ALA A 23 -9.36 20.97 -3.46
CA ALA A 23 -9.68 19.54 -3.55
C ALA A 23 -10.36 19.12 -4.89
N GLY A 24 -10.54 20.06 -5.83
CA GLY A 24 -11.08 19.85 -7.17
C GLY A 24 -10.07 19.40 -8.23
N ASP A 25 -8.75 19.43 -8.02
CA ASP A 25 -7.81 18.91 -9.03
C ASP A 25 -7.67 17.38 -8.90
N ALA A 26 -7.21 16.88 -7.74
CA ALA A 26 -6.96 15.45 -7.54
C ALA A 26 -8.19 14.55 -7.77
N ASN A 27 -9.36 14.91 -7.22
CA ASN A 27 -10.59 14.11 -7.38
C ASN A 27 -11.08 14.09 -8.84
N ARG A 28 -10.90 15.20 -9.55
CA ARG A 28 -11.23 15.28 -10.98
C ARG A 28 -10.24 14.46 -11.81
N THR A 29 -8.94 14.53 -11.53
CA THR A 29 -7.92 13.70 -12.19
C THR A 29 -8.20 12.21 -11.99
N LEU A 30 -8.59 11.80 -10.77
CA LEU A 30 -8.98 10.42 -10.50
C LEU A 30 -10.22 10.01 -11.30
N ALA A 31 -11.22 10.89 -11.43
CA ALA A 31 -12.39 10.63 -12.26
C ALA A 31 -12.03 10.52 -13.76
N GLU A 32 -11.20 11.43 -14.28
CA GLU A 32 -10.73 11.44 -15.67
C GLU A 32 -9.92 10.17 -15.99
N ALA A 33 -9.10 9.70 -15.05
CA ALA A 33 -8.38 8.42 -15.19
C ALA A 33 -9.36 7.24 -15.36
N ILE A 34 -10.48 7.24 -14.64
CA ILE A 34 -11.52 6.19 -14.77
C ILE A 34 -12.23 6.31 -16.12
N LEU A 35 -12.62 7.53 -16.48
CA LEU A 35 -13.34 7.85 -17.73
C LEU A 35 -12.51 7.52 -18.97
N SER A 36 -11.18 7.65 -18.90
CA SER A 36 -10.29 7.33 -20.02
C SER A 36 -10.34 5.87 -20.44
N ARG A 37 -10.74 4.96 -19.53
CA ARG A 37 -10.70 3.50 -19.70
C ARG A 37 -9.34 2.96 -20.16
N ASP A 38 -8.27 3.73 -20.01
CA ASP A 38 -6.93 3.31 -20.42
C ASP A 38 -6.32 2.44 -19.31
N PRO A 39 -5.95 1.17 -19.63
CA PRO A 39 -5.40 0.22 -18.68
C PRO A 39 -4.20 0.76 -17.89
N ARG A 40 -3.41 1.67 -18.47
CA ARG A 40 -2.24 2.26 -17.83
C ARG A 40 -2.63 3.16 -16.66
N PHE A 41 -3.68 3.96 -16.81
CA PHE A 41 -4.20 4.78 -15.72
C PHE A 41 -4.85 3.92 -14.64
N TRP A 42 -5.47 2.82 -15.02
CA TRP A 42 -6.09 1.89 -14.07
C TRP A 42 -5.04 1.10 -13.27
N ALA A 43 -3.94 0.69 -13.90
CA ALA A 43 -2.79 0.10 -13.22
C ALA A 43 -2.10 1.11 -12.26
N ALA A 44 -2.04 2.38 -12.65
CA ALA A 44 -1.50 3.46 -11.84
C ALA A 44 -2.44 3.95 -10.72
N PHE A 45 -3.74 3.62 -10.81
CA PHE A 45 -4.78 4.16 -9.95
C PHE A 45 -4.49 3.98 -8.44
N PRO A 46 -3.99 2.82 -7.95
CA PRO A 46 -3.64 2.67 -6.54
C PRO A 46 -2.56 3.65 -6.06
N ALA A 47 -1.63 4.07 -6.92
CA ALA A 47 -0.64 5.08 -6.56
C ALA A 47 -1.26 6.48 -6.55
N MET A 48 -2.09 6.79 -7.55
CA MET A 48 -2.77 8.08 -7.66
C MET A 48 -3.65 8.37 -6.43
N VAL A 49 -4.48 7.41 -6.03
CA VAL A 49 -5.38 7.57 -4.88
C VAL A 49 -4.61 7.62 -3.56
N ALA A 50 -3.55 6.82 -3.39
CA ALA A 50 -2.70 6.90 -2.20
C ALA A 50 -2.02 8.26 -2.09
N ASN A 51 -1.51 8.80 -3.20
CA ASN A 51 -0.90 10.11 -3.22
C ASN A 51 -1.91 11.21 -2.89
N ALA A 52 -3.07 11.22 -3.55
CA ALA A 52 -4.12 12.20 -3.29
C ALA A 52 -4.61 12.14 -1.83
N ALA A 53 -4.73 10.96 -1.24
CA ALA A 53 -5.18 10.78 0.13
C ALA A 53 -4.16 11.24 1.16
N GLU A 54 -2.86 10.99 0.94
CA GLU A 54 -1.81 11.47 1.86
C GLU A 54 -1.64 13.00 1.82
N GLU A 55 -1.93 13.63 0.68
CA GLU A 55 -1.98 15.10 0.58
C GLU A 55 -3.30 15.69 1.13
N GLY A 56 -4.23 14.86 1.60
CA GLY A 56 -5.54 15.29 2.12
C GLY A 56 -6.51 15.77 1.03
N GLU A 57 -6.22 15.49 -0.24
CA GLU A 57 -6.99 15.96 -1.39
C GLU A 57 -7.99 14.91 -1.91
N PHE A 58 -7.93 13.67 -1.41
CA PHE A 58 -8.86 12.60 -1.82
C PHE A 58 -10.21 12.66 -1.09
N ASN A 59 -11.28 12.69 -1.87
CA ASN A 59 -12.66 12.60 -1.41
C ASN A 59 -13.45 11.64 -2.35
N PRO A 60 -13.84 10.44 -1.88
CA PRO A 60 -14.57 9.47 -2.69
C PRO A 60 -15.90 10.01 -3.25
N GLU A 61 -16.67 10.76 -2.46
CA GLU A 61 -17.94 11.33 -2.92
C GLU A 61 -17.74 12.34 -4.05
N ALA A 62 -16.67 13.14 -3.97
CA ALA A 62 -16.31 14.12 -4.99
C ALA A 62 -15.88 13.44 -6.30
N VAL A 63 -15.16 12.32 -6.24
CA VAL A 63 -14.84 11.52 -7.44
C VAL A 63 -16.11 10.98 -8.08
N VAL A 64 -16.99 10.36 -7.28
CA VAL A 64 -18.25 9.75 -7.75
C VAL A 64 -19.19 10.76 -8.40
N ALA A 65 -19.15 12.03 -7.98
CA ALA A 65 -19.94 13.10 -8.57
C ALA A 65 -19.64 13.32 -10.08
N TYR A 66 -18.44 12.98 -10.55
CA TYR A 66 -18.04 13.06 -11.95
C TYR A 66 -18.36 11.80 -12.77
N LEU A 67 -18.84 10.73 -12.14
CA LEU A 67 -19.00 9.42 -12.75
C LEU A 67 -20.46 9.03 -12.95
N GLN A 68 -20.76 8.33 -14.03
CA GLN A 68 -22.08 7.76 -14.31
C GLN A 68 -22.12 6.24 -14.02
N GLY A 69 -23.26 5.60 -14.26
CA GLY A 69 -23.61 4.28 -13.71
C GLY A 69 -22.49 3.23 -13.80
N HIS A 70 -21.95 3.01 -15.00
CA HIS A 70 -20.93 1.98 -15.22
C HIS A 70 -19.53 2.42 -14.75
N GLU A 71 -19.21 3.71 -14.82
CA GLU A 71 -17.93 4.24 -14.33
C GLU A 71 -17.83 4.19 -12.81
N ARG A 72 -18.97 4.28 -12.10
CA ARG A 72 -19.04 4.08 -10.66
C ARG A 72 -18.69 2.65 -10.26
N ASP A 73 -19.06 1.67 -11.07
CA ASP A 73 -18.67 0.28 -10.83
C ASP A 73 -17.18 0.05 -11.10
N SER A 74 -16.63 0.67 -12.15
CA SER A 74 -15.17 0.71 -12.38
C SER A 74 -14.43 1.36 -11.22
N PHE A 75 -14.93 2.48 -10.69
CA PHE A 75 -14.37 3.13 -9.50
C PHE A 75 -14.36 2.20 -8.29
N ARG A 76 -15.48 1.51 -8.02
CA ARG A 76 -15.57 0.54 -6.92
C ARG A 76 -14.56 -0.59 -7.07
N ALA A 77 -14.43 -1.15 -8.28
CA ALA A 77 -13.45 -2.19 -8.57
C ALA A 77 -12.03 -1.68 -8.36
N LEU A 78 -11.68 -0.49 -8.85
CA LEU A 78 -10.38 0.15 -8.65
C LEU A 78 -10.06 0.43 -7.17
N MET A 79 -11.06 0.84 -6.38
CA MET A 79 -10.91 1.03 -4.95
C MET A 79 -10.67 -0.29 -4.21
N LEU A 80 -11.37 -1.36 -4.58
CA LEU A 80 -11.14 -2.70 -4.06
C LEU A 80 -9.77 -3.24 -4.43
N THR A 81 -9.34 -3.06 -5.68
CA THR A 81 -8.00 -3.38 -6.17
C THR A 81 -6.94 -2.65 -5.36
N SER A 82 -7.12 -1.34 -5.15
CA SER A 82 -6.19 -0.51 -4.38
C SER A 82 -6.09 -1.02 -2.94
N ALA A 83 -7.22 -1.24 -2.26
CA ALA A 83 -7.22 -1.75 -0.89
C ALA A 83 -6.63 -3.17 -0.77
N ALA A 84 -6.90 -4.05 -1.75
CA ALA A 84 -6.33 -5.39 -1.81
C ALA A 84 -4.81 -5.33 -2.01
N LEU A 85 -4.32 -4.50 -2.93
CA LEU A 85 -2.90 -4.25 -3.16
C LEU A 85 -2.22 -3.75 -1.88
N TYR A 86 -2.79 -2.74 -1.22
CA TYR A 86 -2.21 -2.22 0.01
C TYR A 86 -2.11 -3.30 1.09
N ARG A 87 -3.16 -4.12 1.23
CA ARG A 87 -3.16 -5.22 2.18
C ARG A 87 -2.18 -6.32 1.80
N HIS A 88 -2.03 -6.64 0.51
CA HIS A 88 -1.05 -7.57 -0.01
C HIS A 88 0.39 -7.10 0.29
N LEU A 89 0.65 -5.80 0.11
CA LEU A 89 1.92 -5.14 0.43
C LEU A 89 2.07 -4.77 1.92
N ASN A 90 1.14 -5.19 2.79
CA ASN A 90 1.09 -4.85 4.22
C ASN A 90 1.10 -3.34 4.55
N LEU A 91 0.70 -2.49 3.60
CA LEU A 91 0.49 -1.06 3.78
C LEU A 91 -0.81 -0.80 4.54
N ARG A 92 -0.73 0.08 5.56
CA ARG A 92 -1.88 0.42 6.42
C ARG A 92 -2.29 1.87 6.20
N PHE A 93 -3.27 2.06 5.33
CA PHE A 93 -3.95 3.33 5.15
C PHE A 93 -5.30 3.30 5.90
N ARG A 94 -5.49 4.23 6.85
CA ARG A 94 -6.75 4.33 7.61
C ARG A 94 -7.92 4.63 6.67
N TRP A 95 -7.72 5.61 5.78
CA TRP A 95 -8.70 6.01 4.77
C TRP A 95 -9.10 4.85 3.86
N ALA A 96 -8.16 3.98 3.47
CA ALA A 96 -8.46 2.88 2.53
C ALA A 96 -9.38 1.85 3.18
N LYS A 97 -9.21 1.57 4.47
CA LYS A 97 -10.10 0.67 5.23
C LYS A 97 -11.51 1.23 5.31
N GLU A 98 -11.65 2.53 5.51
CA GLU A 98 -12.94 3.23 5.60
C GLU A 98 -13.62 3.30 4.23
N ALA A 99 -12.86 3.66 3.19
CA ALA A 99 -13.34 3.77 1.81
C ALA A 99 -13.88 2.45 1.24
N VAL A 100 -13.40 1.31 1.75
CA VAL A 100 -13.90 -0.03 1.38
C VAL A 100 -14.79 -0.69 2.42
N ALA A 101 -15.08 -0.03 3.55
CA ALA A 101 -15.85 -0.63 4.65
C ALA A 101 -17.29 -0.96 4.24
N GLY A 102 -17.86 -0.20 3.29
CA GLY A 102 -19.18 -0.46 2.70
C GLY A 102 -19.19 -1.54 1.63
N PHE A 103 -18.03 -2.04 1.20
CA PHE A 103 -17.96 -3.15 0.25
C PHE A 103 -18.01 -4.48 1.01
N GLY A 104 -18.71 -5.47 0.46
CA GLY A 104 -18.84 -6.78 1.08
C GLY A 104 -17.48 -7.41 1.40
N ARG A 105 -17.29 -7.92 2.63
CA ARG A 105 -16.02 -8.50 3.10
C ARG A 105 -15.51 -9.63 2.19
N GLY A 106 -16.43 -10.42 1.61
CA GLY A 106 -16.09 -11.47 0.65
C GLY A 106 -15.47 -10.93 -0.65
N THR A 107 -15.90 -9.76 -1.10
CA THR A 107 -15.42 -9.12 -2.33
C THR A 107 -13.95 -8.73 -2.21
N LEU A 108 -13.57 -8.03 -1.13
CA LEU A 108 -12.17 -7.64 -0.90
C LEU A 108 -11.25 -8.86 -0.78
N THR A 109 -11.74 -9.95 -0.19
CA THR A 109 -10.97 -11.19 -0.01
C THR A 109 -10.67 -11.84 -1.37
N GLY A 110 -11.61 -11.80 -2.32
CA GLY A 110 -11.40 -12.29 -3.69
C GLY A 110 -10.32 -11.51 -4.45
N TYR A 111 -10.26 -10.19 -4.29
CA TYR A 111 -9.20 -9.37 -4.89
C TYR A 111 -7.83 -9.65 -4.24
N LEU A 112 -7.80 -9.81 -2.91
CA LEU A 112 -6.58 -10.14 -2.19
C LEU A 112 -5.99 -11.50 -2.62
N ASP A 113 -6.85 -12.52 -2.80
CA ASP A 113 -6.45 -13.84 -3.26
C ASP A 113 -5.80 -13.79 -4.66
N ARG A 114 -6.30 -12.93 -5.55
CA ARG A 114 -5.71 -12.72 -6.89
C ARG A 114 -4.30 -12.14 -6.81
N PHE A 115 -4.07 -11.15 -5.95
CA PHE A 115 -2.72 -10.62 -5.72
C PHE A 115 -1.78 -11.66 -5.12
N GLN A 116 -2.28 -12.55 -4.25
CA GLN A 116 -1.45 -13.62 -3.66
C GLN A 116 -1.06 -14.71 -4.66
N LYS A 117 -1.90 -14.96 -5.66
CA LYS A 117 -1.72 -16.02 -6.66
C LYS A 117 -1.10 -15.54 -7.98
N GLY A 118 -0.83 -14.24 -8.14
CA GLY A 118 -0.37 -13.67 -9.41
C GLY A 118 -1.44 -13.75 -10.51
N GLY A 119 -2.69 -13.43 -10.17
CA GLY A 119 -3.82 -13.49 -11.10
C GLY A 119 -4.09 -12.18 -11.84
N GLU A 120 -5.22 -12.15 -12.55
CA GLU A 120 -5.71 -10.95 -13.23
C GLU A 120 -6.92 -10.33 -12.51
N ILE A 121 -7.02 -9.01 -12.59
CA ILE A 121 -8.16 -8.24 -12.09
C ILE A 121 -8.92 -7.68 -13.27
N ARG A 122 -10.20 -8.02 -13.35
CA ARG A 122 -11.10 -7.54 -14.40
C ARG A 122 -11.85 -6.30 -13.93
N ILE A 123 -11.77 -5.22 -14.69
CA ILE A 123 -12.46 -3.96 -14.45
C ILE A 123 -13.24 -3.63 -15.71
N GLY A 124 -14.57 -3.77 -15.67
CA GLY A 124 -15.38 -3.72 -16.90
C GLY A 124 -14.94 -4.77 -17.93
N GLU A 125 -14.49 -4.29 -19.10
CA GLU A 125 -14.03 -5.14 -20.21
C GLU A 125 -12.52 -5.41 -20.16
N GLU A 126 -11.74 -4.62 -19.41
CA GLU A 126 -10.29 -4.75 -19.34
C GLU A 126 -9.86 -5.77 -18.27
N SER A 127 -8.76 -6.46 -18.54
CA SER A 127 -8.09 -7.34 -17.59
C SER A 127 -6.68 -6.81 -17.33
N LEU A 128 -6.31 -6.67 -16.06
CA LEU A 128 -5.02 -6.13 -15.62
C LEU A 128 -4.28 -7.20 -14.83
N SER A 129 -2.99 -7.40 -15.11
CA SER A 129 -2.17 -8.28 -14.28
C SER A 129 -1.94 -7.66 -12.90
N THR A 130 -2.02 -8.47 -11.86
CA THR A 130 -1.67 -8.05 -10.50
C THR A 130 -0.19 -7.64 -10.37
N GLU A 131 0.68 -8.18 -11.22
CA GLU A 131 2.10 -7.82 -11.29
C GLU A 131 2.27 -6.41 -11.86
N GLU A 132 1.63 -6.10 -12.98
CA GLU A 132 1.67 -4.77 -13.62
C GLU A 132 1.17 -3.67 -12.68
N ILE A 133 0.07 -3.94 -11.97
CA ILE A 133 -0.47 -3.01 -10.97
C ILE A 133 0.55 -2.78 -9.83
N SER A 134 1.19 -3.85 -9.37
CA SER A 134 2.17 -3.79 -8.28
C SER A 134 3.42 -3.01 -8.71
N ASP A 135 3.94 -3.29 -9.91
CA ASP A 135 5.11 -2.62 -10.47
C ASP A 135 4.83 -1.13 -10.71
N CYS A 136 3.68 -0.80 -11.28
CA CYS A 136 3.27 0.58 -11.50
C CYS A 136 3.14 1.34 -10.17
N PHE A 137 2.54 0.70 -9.16
CA PHE A 137 2.42 1.26 -7.82
C PHE A 137 3.80 1.52 -7.21
N LEU A 138 4.69 0.54 -7.22
CA LEU A 138 6.03 0.66 -6.65
C LEU A 138 6.88 1.70 -7.39
N ALA A 139 6.78 1.80 -8.71
CA ALA A 139 7.50 2.79 -9.51
C ALA A 139 7.01 4.23 -9.22
N SER A 140 5.70 4.41 -9.07
CA SER A 140 5.08 5.73 -8.93
C SER A 140 5.09 6.25 -7.49
N PHE A 141 4.92 5.36 -6.51
CA PHE A 141 4.97 5.71 -5.09
C PHE A 141 6.40 6.12 -4.64
N ARG A 142 7.44 5.69 -5.36
CA ARG A 142 8.87 6.03 -5.13
C ARG A 142 9.23 7.50 -5.37
N LYS A 143 8.45 8.29 -6.12
CA LYS A 143 8.80 9.68 -6.50
C LYS A 143 8.64 10.75 -5.41
N SER A 144 8.33 10.38 -4.17
CA SER A 144 8.20 11.32 -3.05
C SER A 144 9.38 11.14 -2.08
N GLU A 145 10.51 11.78 -2.39
CA GLU A 145 11.79 11.66 -1.64
C GLU A 145 11.68 11.96 -0.13
N GLN A 146 10.68 12.70 0.33
CA GLN A 146 10.43 12.90 1.77
C GLN A 146 9.77 11.69 2.47
N ARG A 147 9.26 10.71 1.72
CA ARG A 147 8.55 9.51 2.25
C ARG A 147 9.48 8.30 2.48
N LEU A 148 10.78 8.43 2.17
CA LEU A 148 11.81 7.40 2.31
C LEU A 148 11.91 6.81 3.73
N LYS A 149 11.70 7.56 4.81
CA LYS A 149 11.77 6.99 6.17
C LYS A 149 10.67 5.99 6.51
N LYS A 150 9.45 6.17 5.98
CA LYS A 150 8.35 5.20 6.15
C LYS A 150 8.47 4.04 5.16
N ALA A 151 8.85 4.34 3.92
CA ALA A 151 9.05 3.33 2.88
C ALA A 151 10.29 2.46 3.12
N GLU A 152 11.35 2.96 3.77
CA GLU A 152 12.49 2.15 4.24
C GLU A 152 12.07 1.20 5.34
N THR A 153 11.32 1.64 6.36
CA THR A 153 10.78 0.69 7.34
C THR A 153 9.86 -0.35 6.70
N VAL A 154 9.09 0.02 5.67
CA VAL A 154 8.25 -0.94 4.93
C VAL A 154 9.09 -1.85 4.05
N ARG A 155 10.16 -1.37 3.42
CA ARG A 155 11.11 -2.16 2.61
C ARG A 155 11.98 -3.06 3.49
N GLU A 156 12.41 -2.59 4.65
CA GLU A 156 13.09 -3.36 5.69
C GLU A 156 12.13 -4.40 6.25
N GLN A 157 10.86 -4.07 6.51
CA GLN A 157 9.88 -5.06 6.98
C GLN A 157 9.51 -6.08 5.90
N LEU A 158 9.34 -5.68 4.64
CA LEU A 158 9.05 -6.59 3.52
C LEU A 158 10.29 -7.43 3.14
N GLY A 159 11.48 -6.83 3.16
CA GLY A 159 12.76 -7.51 2.97
C GLY A 159 13.08 -8.46 4.11
N LEU A 160 12.81 -8.05 5.36
CA LEU A 160 12.96 -8.89 6.54
C LEU A 160 11.95 -10.03 6.52
N GLU A 161 10.67 -9.77 6.23
CA GLU A 161 9.64 -10.81 6.17
C GLU A 161 9.96 -11.84 5.08
N TYR A 162 10.42 -11.39 3.91
CA TYR A 162 10.88 -12.26 2.82
C TYR A 162 12.12 -13.07 3.22
N ALA A 163 13.14 -12.42 3.80
CA ALA A 163 14.36 -13.07 4.27
C ALA A 163 14.06 -14.09 5.38
N LEU A 164 13.17 -13.75 6.32
CA LEU A 164 12.71 -14.63 7.37
C LEU A 164 11.97 -15.84 6.79
N ALA A 165 11.12 -15.67 5.78
CA ALA A 165 10.41 -16.77 5.13
C ALA A 165 11.36 -17.73 4.38
N ARG A 166 12.48 -17.23 3.84
CA ARG A 166 13.52 -18.03 3.17
C ARG A 166 14.28 -18.94 4.14
N ILE A 167 14.46 -18.51 5.38
CA ILE A 167 15.27 -19.22 6.39
C ILE A 167 14.41 -20.02 7.37
N PHE A 168 13.23 -19.51 7.71
CA PHE A 168 12.33 -20.09 8.70
C PHE A 168 10.99 -20.51 8.07
N PRO A 169 10.69 -21.82 8.05
CA PRO A 169 9.35 -22.31 7.83
C PRO A 169 8.34 -21.67 8.80
N PRO A 170 7.03 -21.62 8.47
CA PRO A 170 6.03 -20.86 9.23
C PRO A 170 6.05 -21.08 10.74
N ALA A 171 6.12 -22.35 11.18
CA ALA A 171 6.18 -22.71 12.60
C ALA A 171 7.47 -22.23 13.30
N GLN A 172 8.61 -22.30 12.61
CA GLN A 172 9.89 -21.82 13.13
C GLN A 172 9.90 -20.29 13.23
N LYS A 173 9.34 -19.60 12.22
CA LYS A 173 9.21 -18.14 12.21
C LYS A 173 8.36 -17.65 13.38
N GLN A 174 7.23 -18.31 13.65
CA GLN A 174 6.38 -17.98 14.81
C GLN A 174 7.16 -18.12 16.12
N LEU A 175 7.91 -19.20 16.32
CA LEU A 175 8.72 -19.40 17.53
C LEU A 175 9.85 -18.38 17.66
N PHE A 176 10.47 -18.01 16.54
CA PHE A 176 11.49 -16.96 16.49
C PHE A 176 10.91 -15.60 16.93
N MET A 177 9.77 -15.20 16.38
CA MET A 177 9.10 -13.95 16.73
C MET A 177 8.58 -13.96 18.18
N LYS A 178 8.04 -15.10 18.62
CA LYS A 178 7.61 -15.32 20.02
C LYS A 178 8.77 -15.10 21.00
N LYS A 179 9.97 -15.58 20.66
CA LYS A 179 11.19 -15.33 21.46
C LYS A 179 11.60 -13.87 21.46
N LEU A 180 11.61 -13.24 20.28
CA LEU A 180 12.01 -11.85 20.10
C LEU A 180 11.10 -10.89 20.90
N ARG A 181 9.79 -11.19 20.97
CA ARG A 181 8.80 -10.40 21.72
C ARG A 181 8.72 -10.74 23.21
N GLY A 182 9.53 -11.68 23.70
CA GLY A 182 9.53 -12.07 25.11
C GLY A 182 8.29 -12.83 25.57
N GLU A 183 7.52 -13.41 24.65
CA GLU A 183 6.29 -14.14 24.96
C GLU A 183 6.57 -15.50 25.65
N ALA A 184 5.65 -15.94 26.50
CA ALA A 184 5.77 -17.21 27.22
C ALA A 184 5.70 -18.41 26.26
N MET A 185 6.75 -19.23 26.26
CA MET A 185 6.80 -20.48 25.50
C MET A 185 6.45 -21.69 26.37
N THR A 186 5.71 -22.64 25.79
CA THR A 186 5.45 -23.95 26.40
C THR A 186 6.73 -24.79 26.46
N LYS A 187 6.71 -25.90 27.21
CA LYS A 187 7.86 -26.82 27.32
C LYS A 187 8.31 -27.33 25.94
N THR A 188 7.36 -27.76 25.12
CA THR A 188 7.62 -28.29 23.77
C THR A 188 8.14 -27.22 22.82
N GLU A 189 7.59 -26.01 22.89
CA GLU A 189 8.06 -24.86 22.09
C GLU A 189 9.50 -24.48 22.44
N ARG A 190 9.87 -24.48 23.74
CA ARG A 190 11.25 -24.19 24.18
C ARG A 190 12.23 -25.25 23.71
N GLU A 191 11.84 -26.51 23.78
CA GLU A 191 12.67 -27.63 23.31
C GLU A 191 12.90 -27.52 21.81
N TYR A 192 11.84 -27.31 21.03
CA TYR A 192 11.92 -27.16 19.59
C TYR A 192 12.73 -25.91 19.18
N PHE A 193 12.51 -24.79 19.85
CA PHE A 193 13.31 -23.58 19.65
C PHE A 193 14.79 -23.86 19.88
N SER A 194 15.14 -24.52 20.99
CA SER A 194 16.53 -24.80 21.36
C SER A 194 17.21 -25.74 20.37
N ARG A 195 16.50 -26.75 19.86
CA ARG A 195 17.07 -27.76 18.95
C ARG A 195 17.23 -27.26 17.51
N VAL A 196 16.29 -26.45 17.03
CA VAL A 196 16.17 -26.10 15.61
C VAL A 196 16.36 -24.60 15.37
N VAL A 197 15.52 -23.77 15.97
CA VAL A 197 15.47 -22.33 15.67
C VAL A 197 16.72 -21.59 16.16
N ARG A 198 17.23 -21.97 17.34
CA ARG A 198 18.41 -21.34 17.96
C ARG A 198 19.66 -21.44 17.09
N LYS A 199 19.91 -22.59 16.46
CA LYS A 199 21.09 -22.81 15.61
C LYS A 199 21.08 -21.88 14.38
N LYS A 200 19.91 -21.73 13.75
CA LYS A 200 19.70 -20.80 12.64
C LYS A 200 19.90 -19.35 13.07
N ALA A 201 19.34 -18.97 14.23
CA ALA A 201 19.50 -17.63 14.78
C ALA A 201 20.98 -17.31 15.09
N GLN A 202 21.72 -18.29 15.64
CA GLN A 202 23.16 -18.15 15.90
C GLN A 202 23.97 -18.01 14.61
N ALA A 203 23.65 -18.78 13.57
CA ALA A 203 24.29 -18.65 12.26
C ALA A 203 24.03 -17.28 11.65
N LEU A 204 22.80 -16.77 11.73
CA LEU A 204 22.44 -15.42 11.26
C LEU A 204 23.15 -14.30 12.03
N ALA A 205 23.47 -14.53 13.31
CA ALA A 205 24.19 -13.58 14.14
C ALA A 205 25.72 -13.63 13.94
N ASN A 206 26.23 -14.52 13.08
CA ASN A 206 27.66 -14.63 12.82
C ASN A 206 28.09 -13.63 11.73
N GLU A 207 28.96 -12.69 12.09
CA GLU A 207 29.42 -11.62 11.20
C GLU A 207 30.27 -12.13 10.02
N ASP A 208 31.10 -13.16 10.24
CA ASP A 208 31.94 -13.73 9.18
C ASP A 208 31.08 -14.39 8.09
N LEU A 209 30.09 -15.18 8.49
CA LEU A 209 29.13 -15.80 7.59
C LEU A 209 28.33 -14.75 6.81
N HIS A 210 27.97 -13.63 7.44
CA HIS A 210 27.31 -12.52 6.77
C HIS A 210 28.20 -11.91 5.66
N ARG A 211 29.48 -11.64 5.96
CA ARG A 211 30.45 -11.13 4.97
C ARG A 211 30.66 -12.11 3.81
N MET A 212 30.76 -13.40 4.10
CA MET A 212 30.89 -14.44 3.07
C MET A 212 29.66 -14.49 2.16
N ALA A 213 28.46 -14.35 2.71
CA ALA A 213 27.22 -14.33 1.93
C ALA A 213 27.13 -13.12 0.99
N ILE A 214 27.56 -11.93 1.43
CA ILE A 214 27.62 -10.73 0.59
C ILE A 214 28.55 -10.97 -0.61
N LYS A 215 29.78 -11.40 -0.34
CA LYS A 215 30.79 -11.63 -1.38
C LYS A 215 30.39 -12.71 -2.40
N ALA A 216 29.54 -13.66 -2.01
CA ALA A 216 29.06 -14.71 -2.91
C ALA A 216 27.92 -14.25 -3.85
N LEU A 217 27.32 -13.08 -3.60
CA LEU A 217 26.23 -12.51 -4.40
C LEU A 217 26.67 -11.35 -5.30
N GLU A 218 27.92 -10.89 -5.16
CA GLU A 218 28.62 -9.98 -6.07
C GLU A 218 29.10 -10.72 -7.33
#